data_AF-A0A8K0JRF3-F1
#
_entry.id   AF-A0A8K0JRF3-F1
#
_cell.length_a   1.000
_cell.length_b   1.000
_cell.length_c   1.000
_cell.angle_alpha   90.00
_cell.angle_beta   90.00
_cell.angle_gamma   90.00
#
_symmetry.space_group_name_H-M   'P 1'
#
loop_
_entity.id
_entity.type
_entity.pdbx_description
1 polymer ?
#
loop_
_entity_poly.entity_id
_entity_poly.type
_entity_poly.pdbx_seq_one_letter_code
_entity_poly.pdbx_strand_id
1 'polypeptide(L)'
;MLVCHATSLGAYDSISLHSSGIKKRFTFLSSSDSRIRVKDRKTVLFFEEGPDYTARSLLQKFGDLDAILLKSGIGKYFARLSLNFSTTIPTIDIERFQVATIPDLQAPDGKDFTDGCGCITRSAARRVAKALGLQYVPSVFQFRYAGAKGVLVPHEPEDLEKWFPGHYEPGIELYLRPSQIKYDAWLYTSLDISDHSKQRTVFKCAKLQRAMIRILTDQGVPLRNFKMLLRKELEHLVGVLKDRQKASDWLKRQETSLDADDKSSQAMCLRMIAAGHDLSEPYLAQMLGRMLAKDILQLRRKLHIPVTNSIYLFGVCDESGVLQEDEIYCHAGTDGFIEGKVLMTRSPMMHPGDIRVVTAVKPPEDSPFYRHSDCVVLPIRGYQPLADKMGGGDLDGDQYFISWNEAIIPETVDPPNPREVSPPSTPLEAKVKKEKSARPAKTYDHMEELRRYIGKRVLSFDIGATAKAWTEAANARELGSRDPYCLALSARYECCLDTNKTGEEIPPIPPDALKGPLRTGTYAYITGDQRRAFDNILYRPLPFRATGLDHPPRNAGSGMPLDVRSRRSHK
;
A
#
# COMPACT_ATOMS: atom_id res chain seq x y z
N MET A 1 -14.94 -6.43 -20.66
CA MET A 1 -14.99 -5.30 -19.71
C MET A 1 -14.43 -4.05 -20.35
N LEU A 2 -15.00 -2.89 -20.05
CA LEU A 2 -14.54 -1.57 -20.49
C LEU A 2 -14.15 -0.74 -19.27
N VAL A 3 -13.00 -0.06 -19.32
CA VAL A 3 -12.53 0.85 -18.26
C VAL A 3 -12.73 2.28 -18.72
N CYS A 4 -13.52 3.04 -17.98
CA CYS A 4 -13.84 4.42 -18.30
C CYS A 4 -13.32 5.37 -17.21
N HIS A 5 -13.11 6.63 -17.57
CA HIS A 5 -12.80 7.67 -16.58
C HIS A 5 -14.02 7.93 -15.69
N ALA A 6 -13.80 8.18 -14.40
CA ALA A 6 -14.88 8.30 -13.41
C ALA A 6 -15.77 9.53 -13.64
N THR A 7 -15.32 10.55 -14.35
CA THR A 7 -16.18 11.67 -14.77
C THR A 7 -17.32 11.24 -15.69
N SER A 8 -17.23 10.07 -16.33
CA SER A 8 -18.30 9.48 -17.12
C SER A 8 -19.47 8.96 -16.25
N LEU A 9 -19.30 8.83 -14.93
CA LEU A 9 -20.36 8.42 -13.99
C LEU A 9 -21.56 9.38 -13.98
N GLY A 10 -21.45 10.63 -14.43
CA GLY A 10 -22.59 11.54 -14.49
C GLY A 10 -23.40 11.45 -15.79
N ALA A 11 -22.85 10.83 -16.84
CA ALA A 11 -23.35 10.99 -18.20
C ALA A 11 -24.08 9.76 -18.78
N TYR A 12 -23.78 8.53 -18.33
CA TYR A 12 -24.32 7.32 -18.97
C TYR A 12 -24.53 6.15 -17.98
N ASP A 13 -25.75 5.58 -17.93
CA ASP A 13 -26.06 4.28 -17.26
C ASP A 13 -25.50 3.08 -18.03
N SER A 14 -25.46 3.23 -19.35
CA SER A 14 -24.90 2.25 -20.26
C SER A 14 -24.24 2.93 -21.45
N ILE A 15 -23.22 2.30 -22.00
CA ILE A 15 -22.47 2.76 -23.16
C ILE A 15 -22.76 1.77 -24.29
N SER A 16 -23.26 2.27 -25.42
CA SER A 16 -23.37 1.46 -26.65
C SER A 16 -22.21 1.79 -27.57
N LEU A 17 -21.39 0.80 -27.91
CA LEU A 17 -20.34 0.94 -28.91
C LEU A 17 -20.78 0.22 -30.19
N HIS A 18 -20.73 0.93 -31.30
CA HIS A 18 -20.96 0.38 -32.63
C HIS A 18 -19.59 0.14 -33.29
N SER A 19 -19.25 -1.14 -33.49
CA SER A 19 -18.04 -1.54 -34.22
C SER A 19 -18.41 -2.65 -35.19
N SER A 20 -18.12 -2.46 -36.47
CA SER A 20 -18.31 -3.47 -37.52
C SER A 20 -19.72 -4.08 -37.60
N GLY A 21 -20.76 -3.27 -37.41
CA GLY A 21 -22.17 -3.71 -37.48
C GLY A 21 -22.71 -4.40 -36.22
N ILE A 22 -21.85 -4.67 -35.23
CA ILE A 22 -22.25 -5.29 -33.95
C ILE A 22 -22.46 -4.18 -32.91
N LYS A 23 -23.67 -4.12 -32.34
CA LYS A 23 -23.98 -3.22 -31.22
C LYS A 23 -23.61 -3.92 -29.92
N LYS A 24 -22.53 -3.46 -29.28
CA LYS A 24 -22.13 -3.92 -27.94
C LYS A 24 -22.72 -2.99 -26.88
N ARG A 25 -23.44 -3.56 -25.90
CA ARG A 25 -23.99 -2.82 -24.76
C ARG A 25 -23.07 -3.03 -23.56
N PHE A 26 -22.69 -1.94 -22.92
CA PHE A 26 -21.89 -1.96 -21.70
C PHE A 26 -22.69 -1.33 -20.57
N THR A 27 -22.88 -2.05 -19.46
CA THR A 27 -23.61 -1.58 -18.28
C THR A 27 -22.64 -1.32 -17.13
N PHE A 28 -22.89 -0.29 -16.33
CA PHE A 28 -22.05 0.03 -15.18
C PHE A 28 -21.94 -1.17 -14.24
N LEU A 29 -20.72 -1.48 -13.76
CA LEU A 29 -20.46 -2.58 -12.85
C LEU A 29 -20.04 -2.06 -11.47
N SER A 30 -18.88 -1.42 -11.37
CA SER A 30 -18.35 -0.88 -10.11
C SER A 30 -17.05 -0.12 -10.34
N SER A 31 -16.26 0.09 -9.29
CA SER A 31 -14.83 0.38 -9.36
C SER A 31 -14.08 -0.41 -8.28
N SER A 32 -12.77 -0.49 -8.38
CA SER A 32 -11.94 -0.92 -7.25
C SER A 32 -11.59 0.30 -6.39
N ASP A 33 -11.52 0.08 -5.10
CA ASP A 33 -11.07 1.07 -4.13
C ASP A 33 -9.74 1.76 -4.50
N SER A 34 -8.72 1.01 -4.94
CA SER A 34 -7.44 1.58 -5.39
C SER A 34 -7.57 2.54 -6.58
N ARG A 35 -8.44 2.20 -7.55
CA ARG A 35 -8.69 3.01 -8.76
C ARG A 35 -9.40 4.33 -8.49
N ILE A 36 -10.26 4.43 -7.47
CA ILE A 36 -10.93 5.69 -7.13
C ILE A 36 -10.04 6.63 -6.29
N ARG A 37 -8.99 6.10 -5.66
CA ARG A 37 -7.99 6.88 -4.90
C ARG A 37 -6.96 7.57 -5.80
N VAL A 38 -6.79 7.14 -7.05
CA VAL A 38 -5.79 7.72 -7.97
C VAL A 38 -6.19 9.14 -8.35
N LYS A 39 -5.37 10.13 -7.96
CA LYS A 39 -5.68 11.56 -8.12
C LYS A 39 -6.04 11.97 -9.55
N ASP A 40 -5.30 11.47 -10.53
CA ASP A 40 -5.37 11.96 -11.93
C ASP A 40 -6.01 10.96 -12.91
N ARG A 41 -6.39 9.75 -12.45
CA ARG A 41 -6.96 8.67 -13.27
C ARG A 41 -7.96 7.82 -12.50
N LYS A 42 -9.00 8.47 -11.99
CA LYS A 42 -10.11 7.75 -11.35
C LYS A 42 -10.86 6.99 -12.43
N THR A 43 -10.98 5.68 -12.27
CA THR A 43 -11.63 4.83 -13.28
C THR A 43 -12.80 4.05 -12.71
N VAL A 44 -13.74 3.72 -13.58
CA VAL A 44 -14.89 2.85 -13.31
C VAL A 44 -14.96 1.76 -14.35
N LEU A 45 -15.62 0.66 -13.98
CA LEU A 45 -15.71 -0.56 -14.76
C LEU A 45 -17.12 -0.68 -15.33
N PHE A 46 -17.19 -0.95 -16.63
CA PHE A 46 -18.41 -1.34 -17.31
C PHE A 46 -18.29 -2.77 -17.83
N PHE A 47 -19.37 -3.53 -17.71
CA PHE A 47 -19.46 -4.91 -18.16
C PHE A 47 -20.19 -4.98 -19.49
N GLU A 48 -19.64 -5.73 -20.45
CA GLU A 48 -20.31 -5.99 -21.73
C GLU A 48 -21.43 -6.97 -21.47
N GLU A 49 -22.67 -6.63 -21.85
CA GLU A 49 -23.82 -7.53 -21.69
C GLU A 49 -24.09 -8.28 -22.99
N GLY A 50 -24.45 -9.54 -22.84
CA GLY A 50 -24.89 -10.42 -23.92
C GLY A 50 -26.25 -11.06 -23.61
N PRO A 51 -26.76 -11.91 -24.51
CA PRO A 51 -28.04 -12.59 -24.32
C PRO A 51 -28.10 -13.43 -23.04
N ASP A 52 -26.99 -14.10 -22.70
CA ASP A 52 -26.92 -15.06 -21.60
C ASP A 52 -26.15 -14.55 -20.36
N TYR A 53 -25.61 -13.33 -20.42
CA TYR A 53 -24.81 -12.76 -19.34
C TYR A 53 -25.05 -11.26 -19.18
N THR A 54 -25.40 -10.88 -17.96
CA THR A 54 -25.65 -9.48 -17.54
C THR A 54 -24.73 -9.10 -16.39
N ALA A 55 -24.55 -7.80 -16.15
CA ALA A 55 -23.80 -7.33 -15.00
C ALA A 55 -24.38 -7.90 -13.68
N ARG A 56 -25.71 -8.00 -13.59
CA ARG A 56 -26.43 -8.60 -12.46
C ARG A 56 -26.08 -10.08 -12.28
N SER A 57 -26.09 -10.86 -13.35
CA SER A 57 -25.74 -12.29 -13.29
C SER A 57 -24.28 -12.50 -12.86
N LEU A 58 -23.37 -11.59 -13.22
CA LEU A 58 -21.98 -11.62 -12.76
C LEU A 58 -21.89 -11.30 -11.26
N LEU A 59 -22.57 -10.24 -10.80
CA LEU A 59 -22.56 -9.85 -9.38
C LEU A 59 -23.08 -10.98 -8.47
N GLN A 60 -24.11 -11.71 -8.91
CA GLN A 60 -24.63 -12.87 -8.19
C GLN A 60 -23.60 -14.00 -8.04
N LYS A 61 -22.60 -14.09 -8.93
CA LYS A 61 -21.51 -15.06 -8.81
C LYS A 61 -20.45 -14.65 -7.79
N PHE A 62 -20.41 -13.39 -7.36
CA PHE A 62 -19.42 -12.95 -6.38
C PHE A 62 -19.75 -13.38 -4.96
N GLY A 63 -21.00 -13.74 -4.64
CA GLY A 63 -21.43 -14.14 -3.30
C GLY A 63 -22.59 -13.29 -2.77
N ASP A 64 -22.95 -13.46 -1.50
CA ASP A 64 -24.07 -12.73 -0.89
C ASP A 64 -23.65 -11.32 -0.43
N LEU A 65 -23.52 -10.41 -1.39
CA LEU A 65 -23.24 -9.00 -1.14
C LEU A 65 -24.50 -8.20 -0.78
N ASP A 66 -25.69 -8.69 -1.14
CA ASP A 66 -26.96 -8.01 -0.83
C ASP A 66 -27.19 -7.97 0.70
N ALA A 67 -26.86 -9.05 1.42
CA ALA A 67 -26.87 -9.05 2.88
C ALA A 67 -25.95 -7.98 3.49
N ILE A 68 -24.81 -7.70 2.86
CA ILE A 68 -23.87 -6.66 3.31
C ILE A 68 -24.46 -5.26 3.10
N LEU A 69 -25.09 -5.01 1.95
CA LEU A 69 -25.76 -3.73 1.66
C LEU A 69 -26.84 -3.44 2.72
N LEU A 70 -27.68 -4.44 3.02
CA LEU A 70 -28.77 -4.30 4.00
C LEU A 70 -28.26 -4.13 5.43
N LYS A 71 -27.23 -4.89 5.83
CA LYS A 71 -26.70 -4.87 7.20
C LYS A 71 -25.81 -3.66 7.48
N SER A 72 -25.03 -3.22 6.50
CA SER A 72 -23.90 -2.31 6.70
C SER A 72 -23.89 -1.08 5.80
N GLY A 73 -24.83 -0.97 4.87
CA GLY A 73 -24.95 0.16 3.94
C GLY A 73 -23.99 0.11 2.75
N ILE A 74 -24.18 1.09 1.85
CA ILE A 74 -23.53 1.13 0.53
C ILE A 74 -22.00 1.22 0.58
N GLY A 75 -21.44 1.84 1.63
CA GLY A 75 -19.98 1.97 1.80
C GLY A 75 -19.30 0.62 2.00
N LYS A 76 -19.78 -0.18 2.96
CA LYS A 76 -19.24 -1.53 3.17
C LYS A 76 -19.53 -2.44 1.98
N TYR A 77 -20.72 -2.33 1.38
CA TYR A 77 -21.05 -3.05 0.14
C TYR A 77 -20.02 -2.77 -0.96
N PHE A 78 -19.75 -1.50 -1.28
CA PHE A 78 -18.74 -1.12 -2.27
C PHE A 78 -17.34 -1.65 -1.92
N ALA A 79 -16.95 -1.55 -0.65
CA ALA A 79 -15.65 -2.07 -0.20
C ALA A 79 -15.53 -3.59 -0.35
N ARG A 80 -16.61 -4.36 -0.15
CA ARG A 80 -16.62 -5.83 -0.32
C ARG A 80 -16.67 -6.22 -1.79
N LEU A 81 -17.52 -5.56 -2.57
CA LEU A 81 -17.57 -5.73 -4.02
C LEU A 81 -16.21 -5.45 -4.68
N SER A 82 -15.51 -4.42 -4.21
CA SER A 82 -14.18 -4.03 -4.70
C SER A 82 -13.13 -5.13 -4.58
N LEU A 83 -13.29 -6.09 -3.66
CA LEU A 83 -12.32 -7.18 -3.47
C LEU A 83 -12.21 -8.06 -4.72
N ASN A 84 -13.30 -8.23 -5.46
CA ASN A 84 -13.37 -9.01 -6.71
C ASN A 84 -12.63 -8.37 -7.89
N PHE A 85 -12.15 -7.14 -7.74
CA PHE A 85 -11.37 -6.42 -8.76
C PHE A 85 -9.91 -6.23 -8.35
N SER A 86 -9.47 -6.93 -7.30
CA SER A 86 -8.06 -6.98 -6.90
C SER A 86 -7.25 -7.66 -8.01
N THR A 87 -6.02 -7.19 -8.23
CA THR A 87 -5.09 -7.90 -9.10
C THR A 87 -4.44 -9.02 -8.28
N THR A 88 -4.74 -10.27 -8.64
CA THR A 88 -4.27 -11.49 -7.97
C THR A 88 -3.74 -12.49 -9.00
N ILE A 89 -2.99 -13.46 -8.50
CA ILE A 89 -2.58 -14.65 -9.24
C ILE A 89 -3.33 -15.84 -8.63
N PRO A 90 -4.23 -16.50 -9.37
CA PRO A 90 -4.85 -17.76 -8.95
C PRO A 90 -3.79 -18.85 -8.76
N THR A 91 -3.88 -19.64 -7.70
CA THR A 91 -2.85 -20.64 -7.37
C THR A 91 -3.37 -22.06 -7.28
N ILE A 92 -4.04 -22.42 -6.19
CA ILE A 92 -4.55 -23.76 -5.91
C ILE A 92 -6.02 -23.68 -5.55
N ASP A 93 -6.77 -24.74 -5.85
CA ASP A 93 -8.12 -24.89 -5.34
C ASP A 93 -8.08 -25.48 -3.92
N ILE A 94 -8.85 -24.87 -3.02
CA ILE A 94 -9.06 -25.31 -1.64
C ILE A 94 -10.57 -25.43 -1.44
N GLU A 95 -11.03 -26.66 -1.23
CA GLU A 95 -12.43 -26.95 -1.03
C GLU A 95 -12.91 -26.50 0.35
N ARG A 96 -14.21 -26.24 0.49
CA ARG A 96 -14.80 -25.73 1.74
C ARG A 96 -14.50 -26.61 2.96
N PHE A 97 -14.47 -27.93 2.79
CA PHE A 97 -14.17 -28.87 3.87
C PHE A 97 -12.69 -28.85 4.29
N GLN A 98 -11.82 -28.22 3.51
CA GLN A 98 -10.40 -28.03 3.82
C GLN A 98 -10.14 -26.70 4.52
N VAL A 99 -11.18 -25.98 4.95
CA VAL A 99 -11.07 -24.67 5.61
C VAL A 99 -11.66 -24.74 7.01
N ALA A 100 -10.85 -24.42 8.01
CA ALA A 100 -11.28 -24.17 9.38
C ALA A 100 -11.48 -22.68 9.62
N THR A 101 -12.42 -22.37 10.52
CA THR A 101 -12.50 -21.04 11.14
C THR A 101 -11.93 -21.12 12.55
N ILE A 102 -10.96 -20.25 12.86
CA ILE A 102 -10.32 -20.11 14.18
C ILE A 102 -10.65 -18.74 14.80
N PRO A 103 -10.77 -18.63 16.14
CA PRO A 103 -11.25 -17.41 16.78
C PRO A 103 -10.17 -16.32 16.87
N ASP A 104 -10.47 -15.08 16.44
CA ASP A 104 -9.58 -13.92 16.70
C ASP A 104 -9.21 -13.78 18.18
N LEU A 105 -7.97 -13.39 18.45
CA LEU A 105 -7.50 -13.12 19.82
C LEU A 105 -7.67 -11.64 20.13
N GLN A 106 -8.48 -11.33 21.14
CA GLN A 106 -8.82 -9.96 21.52
C GLN A 106 -7.94 -9.43 22.65
N ALA A 107 -7.51 -8.19 22.50
CA ALA A 107 -6.90 -7.40 23.55
C ALA A 107 -7.94 -6.91 24.56
N PRO A 108 -7.51 -6.53 25.78
CA PRO A 108 -8.41 -5.97 26.79
C PRO A 108 -9.17 -4.72 26.33
N ASP A 109 -8.63 -3.94 25.40
CA ASP A 109 -9.31 -2.77 24.81
C ASP A 109 -10.39 -3.15 23.78
N GLY A 110 -10.55 -4.43 23.45
CA GLY A 110 -11.54 -4.97 22.53
C GLY A 110 -11.08 -5.07 21.06
N LYS A 111 -9.82 -4.73 20.75
CA LYS A 111 -9.27 -4.88 19.39
C LYS A 111 -8.59 -6.23 19.20
N ASP A 112 -8.60 -6.76 17.99
CA ASP A 112 -8.00 -8.05 17.70
C ASP A 112 -6.47 -7.92 17.53
N PHE A 113 -5.68 -8.73 18.25
CA PHE A 113 -4.25 -8.92 17.98
C PHE A 113 -3.99 -9.57 16.63
N THR A 114 -4.98 -10.30 16.13
CA THR A 114 -4.89 -11.17 14.94
C THR A 114 -5.66 -10.64 13.74
N ASP A 115 -6.11 -9.36 13.76
CA ASP A 115 -6.96 -8.79 12.69
C ASP A 115 -6.31 -8.98 11.31
N GLY A 116 -6.90 -9.84 10.49
CA GLY A 116 -6.42 -10.08 9.13
C GLY A 116 -5.35 -11.17 8.98
N CYS A 117 -4.88 -11.81 10.06
CA CYS A 117 -3.82 -12.83 10.03
C CYS A 117 -4.34 -14.24 10.30
N GLY A 118 -4.20 -15.14 9.33
CA GLY A 118 -4.59 -16.54 9.44
C GLY A 118 -3.44 -17.48 9.11
N CYS A 119 -3.71 -18.79 9.12
CA CYS A 119 -2.70 -19.81 8.88
C CYS A 119 -3.00 -20.66 7.65
N ILE A 120 -1.93 -21.16 7.02
CA ILE A 120 -1.99 -22.17 5.95
C ILE A 120 -1.07 -23.33 6.35
N THR A 121 -1.44 -24.56 6.04
CA THR A 121 -0.53 -25.69 6.24
C THR A 121 0.71 -25.55 5.36
N ARG A 122 1.89 -25.97 5.87
CA ARG A 122 3.14 -25.89 5.11
C ARG A 122 3.07 -26.66 3.79
N SER A 123 2.34 -27.77 3.75
CA SER A 123 2.09 -28.55 2.53
C SER A 123 1.33 -27.76 1.48
N ALA A 124 0.21 -27.12 1.84
CA ALA A 124 -0.56 -26.26 0.92
C ALA A 124 0.27 -25.04 0.48
N ALA A 125 1.00 -24.40 1.39
CA ALA A 125 1.89 -23.29 1.09
C ALA A 125 2.99 -23.65 0.06
N ARG A 126 3.54 -24.88 0.10
CA ARG A 126 4.47 -25.38 -0.93
C ARG A 126 3.80 -25.47 -2.31
N ARG A 127 2.53 -25.87 -2.37
CA ARG A 127 1.77 -25.90 -3.64
C ARG A 127 1.53 -24.50 -4.17
N VAL A 128 1.15 -23.56 -3.31
CA VAL A 128 1.02 -22.13 -3.65
C VAL A 128 2.33 -21.58 -4.21
N ALA A 129 3.44 -21.80 -3.52
CA ALA A 129 4.77 -21.36 -3.96
C ALA A 129 5.13 -21.94 -5.34
N LYS A 130 4.85 -23.23 -5.58
CA LYS A 130 5.06 -23.88 -6.87
C LYS A 130 4.20 -23.26 -7.97
N ALA A 131 2.92 -22.98 -7.69
CA ALA A 131 2.01 -22.34 -8.64
C ALA A 131 2.47 -20.91 -9.00
N LEU A 132 3.08 -20.20 -8.05
CA LEU A 132 3.72 -18.90 -8.27
C LEU A 132 5.09 -18.98 -8.97
N GLY A 133 5.62 -20.18 -9.23
CA GLY A 133 6.94 -20.39 -9.82
C GLY A 133 8.12 -20.05 -8.90
N LEU A 134 7.91 -20.08 -7.59
CA LEU A 134 8.93 -19.78 -6.57
C LEU A 134 9.75 -21.02 -6.21
N GLN A 135 11.05 -20.82 -5.94
CA GLN A 135 11.97 -21.88 -5.49
C GLN A 135 12.03 -22.00 -3.96
N TYR A 136 11.30 -21.15 -3.25
CA TYR A 136 11.21 -21.13 -1.79
C TYR A 136 9.73 -21.02 -1.39
N VAL A 137 9.42 -21.31 -0.13
CA VAL A 137 8.09 -21.08 0.45
C VAL A 137 8.12 -19.73 1.17
N PRO A 138 7.39 -18.70 0.69
CA PRO A 138 7.20 -17.46 1.44
C PRO A 138 6.68 -17.70 2.86
N SER A 139 7.14 -16.90 3.82
CA SER A 139 6.63 -16.89 5.19
C SER A 139 5.25 -16.23 5.28
N VAL A 140 4.89 -15.37 4.33
CA VAL A 140 3.61 -14.65 4.30
C VAL A 140 3.04 -14.63 2.90
N PHE A 141 1.76 -14.96 2.78
CA PHE A 141 0.97 -14.79 1.55
C PHE A 141 -0.17 -13.82 1.81
N GLN A 142 -0.21 -12.68 1.11
CA GLN A 142 -1.40 -11.85 1.08
C GLN A 142 -2.39 -12.44 0.07
N PHE A 143 -3.62 -12.69 0.49
CA PHE A 143 -4.54 -13.53 -0.28
C PHE A 143 -5.95 -12.93 -0.45
N ARG A 144 -6.69 -13.54 -1.38
CA ARG A 144 -8.14 -13.46 -1.55
C ARG A 144 -8.67 -14.89 -1.69
N TYR A 145 -9.76 -15.21 -1.02
CA TYR A 145 -10.39 -16.53 -1.10
C TYR A 145 -11.84 -16.44 -0.63
N ALA A 146 -12.82 -16.84 -1.44
CA ALA A 146 -14.24 -16.98 -1.06
C ALA A 146 -14.82 -15.81 -0.22
N GLY A 147 -14.50 -14.55 -0.55
CA GLY A 147 -14.96 -13.37 0.20
C GLY A 147 -14.13 -13.02 1.44
N ALA A 148 -13.12 -13.83 1.77
CA ALA A 148 -12.08 -13.54 2.75
C ALA A 148 -10.87 -12.81 2.14
N LYS A 149 -10.20 -12.02 2.99
CA LYS A 149 -8.93 -11.35 2.67
C LYS A 149 -8.05 -11.26 3.92
N GLY A 150 -6.74 -11.20 3.70
CA GLY A 150 -5.76 -10.95 4.74
C GLY A 150 -4.40 -11.50 4.36
N VAL A 151 -3.65 -11.96 5.36
CA VAL A 151 -2.44 -12.76 5.18
C VAL A 151 -2.59 -14.19 5.71
N LEU A 152 -1.85 -15.11 5.10
CA LEU A 152 -1.70 -16.50 5.55
C LEU A 152 -0.24 -16.79 5.86
N VAL A 153 -0.01 -17.40 7.03
CA VAL A 153 1.31 -17.77 7.53
C VAL A 153 1.47 -19.30 7.50
N PRO A 154 2.52 -19.86 6.88
CA PRO A 154 2.69 -21.31 6.78
C PRO A 154 3.20 -21.96 8.06
N HIS A 155 2.43 -22.88 8.62
CA HIS A 155 2.82 -23.64 9.81
C HIS A 155 2.78 -25.14 9.60
N GLU A 156 3.58 -25.87 10.38
CA GLU A 156 3.53 -27.32 10.36
C GLU A 156 2.28 -27.81 11.11
N PRO A 157 1.74 -28.99 10.75
CA PRO A 157 0.50 -29.48 11.33
C PRO A 157 0.53 -29.59 12.87
N GLU A 158 1.67 -29.96 13.45
CA GLU A 158 1.83 -30.13 14.90
C GLU A 158 1.70 -28.80 15.66
N ASP A 159 2.18 -27.70 15.06
CA ASP A 159 2.02 -26.36 15.63
C ASP A 159 0.54 -25.93 15.58
N LEU A 160 -0.14 -26.19 14.47
CA LEU A 160 -1.54 -25.85 14.27
C LEU A 160 -2.46 -26.63 15.21
N GLU A 161 -2.19 -27.93 15.39
CA GLU A 161 -2.89 -28.79 16.35
C GLU A 161 -2.71 -28.27 17.79
N LYS A 162 -1.48 -27.87 18.14
CA LYS A 162 -1.14 -27.32 19.46
C LYS A 162 -1.86 -25.99 19.73
N TRP A 163 -1.92 -25.08 18.76
CA TRP A 163 -2.50 -23.74 18.96
C TRP A 163 -4.00 -23.70 18.82
N PHE A 164 -4.57 -24.57 18.00
CA PHE A 164 -6.01 -24.58 17.69
C PHE A 164 -6.65 -25.94 18.02
N PRO A 165 -6.57 -26.39 19.30
CA PRO A 165 -7.16 -27.65 19.71
C PRO A 165 -8.66 -27.65 19.41
N GLY A 166 -9.16 -28.70 18.75
CA GLY A 166 -10.56 -28.83 18.34
C GLY A 166 -10.95 -28.12 17.05
N HIS A 167 -10.03 -27.36 16.42
CA HIS A 167 -10.21 -26.80 15.09
C HIS A 167 -9.28 -27.44 14.04
N TYR A 168 -8.29 -28.19 14.50
CA TYR A 168 -7.39 -28.97 13.65
C TYR A 168 -7.99 -30.34 13.33
N GLU A 169 -8.02 -30.69 12.04
CA GLU A 169 -8.31 -32.03 11.56
C GLU A 169 -7.43 -32.36 10.34
N PRO A 170 -7.03 -33.63 10.13
CA PRO A 170 -6.35 -34.04 8.92
C PRO A 170 -7.16 -33.67 7.67
N GLY A 171 -6.52 -32.96 6.73
CA GLY A 171 -7.14 -32.51 5.48
C GLY A 171 -7.53 -31.03 5.47
N ILE A 172 -7.54 -30.36 6.62
CA ILE A 172 -7.67 -28.90 6.68
C ILE A 172 -6.37 -28.25 6.20
N GLU A 173 -6.48 -27.36 5.21
CA GLU A 173 -5.36 -26.65 4.60
C GLU A 173 -5.30 -25.17 4.97
N LEU A 174 -6.44 -24.53 5.22
CA LEU A 174 -6.56 -23.12 5.60
C LEU A 174 -7.25 -22.94 6.96
N TYR A 175 -6.76 -21.98 7.73
CA TYR A 175 -7.32 -21.57 9.01
C TYR A 175 -7.59 -20.06 8.93
N LEU A 176 -8.86 -19.72 8.74
CA LEU A 176 -9.31 -18.33 8.58
C LEU A 176 -9.90 -17.79 9.87
N ARG A 177 -9.77 -16.48 10.06
CA ARG A 177 -10.36 -15.76 11.21
C ARG A 177 -11.63 -15.01 10.81
N PRO A 178 -12.59 -14.78 11.74
CA PRO A 178 -13.72 -13.89 11.53
C PRO A 178 -13.31 -12.52 10.98
N SER A 179 -12.22 -11.95 11.49
CA SER A 179 -11.63 -10.70 11.00
C SER A 179 -11.29 -10.78 9.50
N GLN A 180 -10.87 -11.92 8.96
CA GLN A 180 -10.54 -12.08 7.54
C GLN A 180 -11.77 -12.26 6.63
N ILE A 181 -12.84 -12.87 7.12
CA ILE A 181 -14.04 -13.21 6.35
C ILE A 181 -14.94 -11.98 6.21
N LYS A 182 -15.00 -11.41 5.00
CA LYS A 182 -15.69 -10.13 4.79
C LYS A 182 -17.14 -10.29 4.32
N TYR A 183 -17.43 -11.40 3.64
CA TYR A 183 -18.74 -11.88 3.21
C TYR A 183 -18.61 -13.34 2.74
N ASP A 184 -19.73 -14.04 2.58
CA ASP A 184 -19.75 -15.43 2.13
C ASP A 184 -19.73 -15.51 0.58
N ALA A 185 -18.74 -16.23 0.04
CA ALA A 185 -18.67 -16.61 -1.36
C ALA A 185 -18.12 -18.03 -1.58
N TRP A 186 -18.63 -19.03 -0.86
CA TRP A 186 -18.12 -20.42 -0.89
C TRP A 186 -18.17 -21.15 -2.24
N LEU A 187 -18.82 -20.61 -3.27
CA LEU A 187 -18.77 -21.18 -4.63
C LEU A 187 -17.40 -21.01 -5.31
N TYR A 188 -16.53 -20.17 -4.75
CA TYR A 188 -15.20 -19.91 -5.27
C TYR A 188 -14.14 -20.61 -4.42
N THR A 189 -13.47 -21.60 -5.00
CA THR A 189 -12.48 -22.45 -4.31
C THR A 189 -11.03 -22.08 -4.61
N SER A 190 -10.76 -21.21 -5.60
CA SER A 190 -9.39 -20.79 -5.90
C SER A 190 -8.83 -19.89 -4.79
N LEU A 191 -7.64 -20.24 -4.30
CA LEU A 191 -6.81 -19.38 -3.46
C LEU A 191 -5.99 -18.44 -4.35
N ASP A 192 -6.27 -17.16 -4.23
CA ASP A 192 -5.68 -16.11 -5.06
C ASP A 192 -4.67 -15.30 -4.26
N ILE A 193 -3.44 -15.16 -4.77
CA ILE A 193 -2.37 -14.43 -4.08
C ILE A 193 -2.18 -13.04 -4.70
N SER A 194 -2.21 -11.99 -3.88
CA SER A 194 -1.98 -10.60 -4.31
C SER A 194 -0.53 -10.14 -4.11
N ASP A 195 0.12 -10.58 -3.04
CA ASP A 195 1.56 -10.37 -2.79
C ASP A 195 2.07 -11.43 -1.80
N HIS A 196 3.37 -11.50 -1.59
CA HIS A 196 3.98 -12.42 -0.63
C HIS A 196 5.31 -11.87 -0.09
N SER A 197 5.76 -12.39 1.06
CA SER A 197 7.11 -12.12 1.57
C SER A 197 8.15 -12.59 0.56
N LYS A 198 9.14 -11.76 0.25
CA LYS A 198 10.14 -12.04 -0.79
C LYS A 198 11.43 -12.47 -0.12
N GLN A 199 11.93 -13.66 -0.44
CA GLN A 199 13.27 -14.06 -0.03
C GLN A 199 14.27 -13.13 -0.70
N ARG A 200 14.84 -12.21 0.08
CA ARG A 200 15.75 -11.20 -0.45
C ARG A 200 17.14 -11.82 -0.62
N THR A 201 17.73 -11.63 -1.79
CA THR A 201 19.16 -11.94 -2.03
C THR A 201 20.06 -10.72 -1.83
N VAL A 202 19.47 -9.53 -1.72
CA VAL A 202 20.16 -8.27 -1.42
C VAL A 202 19.33 -7.48 -0.42
N PHE A 203 19.98 -7.00 0.64
CA PHE A 203 19.36 -6.13 1.62
C PHE A 203 18.91 -4.81 0.99
N LYS A 204 17.63 -4.44 1.20
CA LYS A 204 17.09 -3.16 0.71
C LYS A 204 16.75 -2.29 1.90
N CYS A 205 17.49 -1.19 2.01
CA CYS A 205 17.22 -0.14 2.98
C CYS A 205 15.81 0.42 2.81
N ALA A 206 15.05 0.49 3.90
CA ALA A 206 13.82 1.27 3.91
C ALA A 206 14.12 2.77 3.74
N LYS A 207 13.12 3.50 3.24
CA LYS A 207 13.21 4.93 2.96
C LYS A 207 12.36 5.69 3.99
N LEU A 208 12.94 6.74 4.58
CA LEU A 208 12.21 7.70 5.41
C LEU A 208 11.17 8.44 4.58
N GLN A 209 10.17 8.99 5.26
CA GLN A 209 9.17 9.87 4.65
C GLN A 209 9.16 11.22 5.38
N ARG A 210 8.69 12.28 4.73
CA ARG A 210 8.62 13.62 5.33
C ARG A 210 7.90 13.64 6.68
N ALA A 211 6.78 12.93 6.80
CA ALA A 211 6.01 12.87 8.04
C ALA A 211 6.80 12.17 9.14
N MET A 212 7.42 11.03 8.84
CA MET A 212 8.30 10.31 9.77
C MET A 212 9.46 11.19 10.26
N ILE A 213 10.18 11.88 9.37
CA ILE A 213 11.27 12.79 9.74
C ILE A 213 10.77 13.88 10.69
N ARG A 214 9.58 14.44 10.44
CA ARG A 214 8.99 15.47 11.29
C ARG A 214 8.66 14.93 12.68
N ILE A 215 7.93 13.81 12.76
CA ILE A 215 7.56 13.20 14.05
C ILE A 215 8.82 12.81 14.84
N LEU A 216 9.82 12.22 14.21
CA LEU A 216 11.08 11.88 14.88
C LEU A 216 11.85 13.09 15.38
N THR A 217 11.85 14.18 14.62
CA THR A 217 12.45 15.45 15.08
C THR A 217 11.71 15.98 16.30
N ASP A 218 10.37 15.88 16.32
CA ASP A 218 9.55 16.26 17.48
C ASP A 218 9.82 15.36 18.69
N GLN A 219 10.10 14.07 18.47
CA GLN A 219 10.53 13.10 19.49
C GLN A 219 12.00 13.20 19.89
N GLY A 220 12.69 14.27 19.48
CA GLY A 220 14.04 14.59 19.95
C GLY A 220 15.17 14.02 19.10
N VAL A 221 14.89 13.30 18.00
CA VAL A 221 15.94 12.85 17.08
C VAL A 221 16.62 14.08 16.45
N PRO A 222 17.95 14.25 16.62
CA PRO A 222 18.63 15.44 16.13
C PRO A 222 18.55 15.61 14.61
N LEU A 223 18.16 16.80 14.15
CA LEU A 223 18.08 17.13 12.71
C LEU A 223 19.39 16.88 11.94
N ARG A 224 20.54 16.98 12.63
CA ARG A 224 21.87 16.68 12.06
C ARG A 224 21.97 15.23 11.55
N ASN A 225 21.27 14.28 12.18
CA ASN A 225 21.29 12.87 11.79
C ASN A 225 20.62 12.68 10.43
N PHE A 226 19.45 13.29 10.20
CA PHE A 226 18.78 13.28 8.89
C PHE A 226 19.57 14.00 7.81
N LYS A 227 20.21 15.13 8.15
CA LYS A 227 21.09 15.86 7.21
C LYS A 227 22.29 15.01 6.78
N MET A 228 22.87 14.24 7.70
CA MET A 228 23.96 13.31 7.41
C MET A 228 23.51 12.19 6.47
N LEU A 229 22.35 11.57 6.73
CA LEU A 229 21.77 10.54 5.86
C LEU A 229 21.50 11.07 4.45
N LEU A 230 20.92 12.27 4.35
CA LEU A 230 20.68 12.93 3.06
C LEU A 230 21.98 13.22 2.31
N ARG A 231 23.02 13.75 2.97
CA ARG A 231 24.32 14.02 2.35
C ARG A 231 24.95 12.74 1.82
N LYS A 232 24.98 11.68 2.63
CA LYS A 232 25.52 10.37 2.24
C LYS A 232 24.83 9.81 1.00
N GLU A 233 23.50 9.91 0.92
CA GLU A 233 22.77 9.46 -0.26
C GLU A 233 23.08 10.34 -1.48
N LEU A 234 23.11 11.67 -1.34
CA LEU A 234 23.46 12.58 -2.45
C LEU A 234 24.88 12.31 -2.98
N GLU A 235 25.86 12.10 -2.11
CA GLU A 235 27.23 11.73 -2.47
C GLU A 235 27.28 10.40 -3.23
N HIS A 236 26.48 9.42 -2.82
CA HIS A 236 26.36 8.15 -3.54
C HIS A 236 25.75 8.36 -4.93
N LEU A 237 24.64 9.10 -5.04
CA LEU A 237 23.94 9.36 -6.30
C LEU A 237 24.81 10.11 -7.32
N VAL A 238 25.67 11.05 -6.89
CA VAL A 238 26.63 11.74 -7.77
C VAL A 238 27.63 10.76 -8.41
N GLY A 239 27.91 9.64 -7.75
CA GLY A 239 28.81 8.60 -8.24
C GLY A 239 28.17 7.57 -9.17
N VAL A 240 26.85 7.46 -9.22
CA VAL A 240 26.13 6.37 -9.94
C VAL A 240 26.46 6.33 -11.44
N LEU A 241 26.63 7.47 -12.09
CA LEU A 241 26.96 7.51 -13.53
C LEU A 241 28.46 7.43 -13.84
N LYS A 242 29.31 7.35 -12.82
CA LYS A 242 30.78 7.41 -12.95
C LYS A 242 31.50 6.16 -12.46
N ASP A 243 30.84 5.39 -11.60
CA ASP A 243 31.43 4.25 -10.90
C ASP A 243 30.51 3.05 -11.05
N ARG A 244 31.02 2.00 -11.70
CA ARG A 244 30.28 0.77 -12.00
C ARG A 244 29.77 0.07 -10.73
N GLN A 245 30.56 0.06 -9.67
CA GLN A 245 30.19 -0.59 -8.41
C GLN A 245 29.06 0.20 -7.75
N LYS A 246 29.17 1.52 -7.68
CA LYS A 246 28.09 2.38 -7.16
C LYS A 246 26.81 2.26 -7.97
N ALA A 247 26.91 2.18 -9.30
CA ALA A 247 25.75 1.95 -10.17
C ALA A 247 25.07 0.60 -9.87
N SER A 248 25.86 -0.47 -9.73
CA SER A 248 25.36 -1.80 -9.38
C SER A 248 24.68 -1.81 -8.02
N ASP A 249 25.33 -1.25 -7.00
CA ASP A 249 24.82 -1.23 -5.63
C ASP A 249 23.55 -0.38 -5.53
N TRP A 250 23.53 0.79 -6.18
CA TRP A 250 22.33 1.61 -6.28
C TRP A 250 21.17 0.88 -6.95
N LEU A 251 21.39 0.23 -8.10
CA LEU A 251 20.34 -0.54 -8.78
C LEU A 251 19.84 -1.70 -7.92
N LYS A 252 20.73 -2.43 -7.22
CA LYS A 252 20.32 -3.54 -6.35
C LYS A 252 19.49 -3.07 -5.15
N ARG A 253 19.78 -1.88 -4.62
CA ARG A 253 19.03 -1.26 -3.51
C ARG A 253 17.62 -0.79 -3.91
N GLN A 254 17.34 -0.57 -5.20
CA GLN A 254 16.02 -0.10 -5.61
C GLN A 254 14.91 -1.11 -5.34
N GLU A 255 13.76 -0.62 -4.90
CA GLU A 255 12.53 -1.37 -4.96
C GLU A 255 12.21 -1.68 -6.42
N THR A 256 11.89 -2.95 -6.69
CA THR A 256 11.46 -3.36 -8.03
C THR A 256 10.13 -2.65 -8.27
N SER A 257 10.14 -1.60 -9.10
CA SER A 257 8.96 -0.78 -9.43
C SER A 257 7.75 -1.65 -9.72
N LEU A 258 6.53 -1.28 -9.32
CA LEU A 258 5.34 -2.04 -9.71
C LEU A 258 5.10 -2.02 -11.23
N ASP A 259 5.68 -1.03 -11.92
CA ASP A 259 5.64 -0.92 -13.37
C ASP A 259 6.57 -1.98 -14.01
N ALA A 260 5.98 -2.90 -14.78
CA ALA A 260 6.69 -4.00 -15.43
C ALA A 260 7.86 -3.51 -16.32
N ASP A 261 7.71 -2.36 -16.97
CA ASP A 261 8.73 -1.74 -17.82
C ASP A 261 9.94 -1.24 -17.03
N ASP A 262 9.72 -0.70 -15.82
CA ASP A 262 10.81 -0.25 -14.95
C ASP A 262 11.56 -1.47 -14.37
N LYS A 263 10.85 -2.57 -14.05
CA LYS A 263 11.48 -3.82 -13.59
C LYS A 263 12.39 -4.44 -14.65
N SER A 264 11.90 -4.55 -15.89
CA SER A 264 12.67 -5.13 -16.99
C SER A 264 13.90 -4.28 -17.31
N SER A 265 13.74 -2.95 -17.30
CA SER A 265 14.84 -2.00 -17.51
C SER A 265 15.92 -2.09 -16.42
N GLN A 266 15.54 -2.13 -15.14
CA GLN A 266 16.48 -2.31 -14.02
C GLN A 266 17.29 -3.60 -14.15
N ALA A 267 16.61 -4.72 -14.45
CA ALA A 267 17.26 -6.01 -14.62
C ALA A 267 18.21 -6.02 -15.82
N MET A 268 17.85 -5.35 -16.91
CA MET A 268 18.71 -5.19 -18.08
C MET A 268 19.97 -4.38 -17.73
N CYS A 269 19.83 -3.24 -17.05
CA CYS A 269 20.98 -2.44 -16.63
C CYS A 269 21.95 -3.23 -15.74
N LEU A 270 21.42 -4.01 -14.78
CA LEU A 270 22.25 -4.88 -13.93
C LEU A 270 23.03 -5.92 -14.75
N ARG A 271 22.39 -6.54 -15.75
CA ARG A 271 23.04 -7.51 -16.65
C ARG A 271 24.13 -6.85 -17.51
N MET A 272 23.88 -5.66 -18.05
CA MET A 272 24.88 -4.93 -18.84
C MET A 272 26.09 -4.54 -17.98
N ILE A 273 25.85 -4.05 -16.77
CA ILE A 273 26.93 -3.76 -15.81
C ILE A 273 27.73 -5.01 -15.49
N ALA A 274 27.07 -6.14 -15.23
CA ALA A 274 27.72 -7.42 -14.94
C ALA A 274 28.51 -7.97 -16.14
N ALA A 275 28.04 -7.74 -17.37
CA ALA A 275 28.72 -8.10 -18.60
C ALA A 275 29.88 -7.15 -18.96
N GLY A 276 30.16 -6.13 -18.13
CA GLY A 276 31.33 -5.25 -18.29
C GLY A 276 31.11 -4.08 -19.25
N HIS A 277 29.88 -3.78 -19.66
CA HIS A 277 29.60 -2.59 -20.47
C HIS A 277 30.07 -1.31 -19.75
N ASP A 278 30.49 -0.32 -20.53
CA ASP A 278 30.83 1.00 -20.02
C ASP A 278 29.56 1.77 -19.66
N LEU A 279 29.60 2.59 -18.60
CA LEU A 279 28.43 3.37 -18.17
C LEU A 279 28.02 4.46 -19.19
N SER A 280 28.91 4.82 -20.11
CA SER A 280 28.64 5.73 -21.23
C SER A 280 27.94 5.08 -22.43
N GLU A 281 27.74 3.75 -22.41
CA GLU A 281 26.96 3.06 -23.44
C GLU A 281 25.57 3.73 -23.54
N PRO A 282 25.12 4.18 -24.73
CA PRO A 282 23.95 5.04 -24.87
C PRO A 282 22.67 4.55 -24.20
N TYR A 283 22.34 3.26 -24.32
CA TYR A 283 21.15 2.69 -23.70
C TYR A 283 21.29 2.65 -22.17
N LEU A 284 22.42 2.16 -21.66
CA LEU A 284 22.71 2.08 -20.23
C LEU A 284 22.72 3.47 -19.59
N ALA A 285 23.41 4.44 -20.19
CA ALA A 285 23.49 5.81 -19.71
C ALA A 285 22.12 6.49 -19.64
N GLN A 286 21.29 6.32 -20.69
CA GLN A 286 19.96 6.89 -20.74
C GLN A 286 19.05 6.29 -19.67
N MET A 287 19.09 4.97 -19.49
CA MET A 287 18.25 4.28 -18.52
C MET A 287 18.65 4.59 -17.07
N LEU A 288 19.95 4.53 -16.77
CA LEU A 288 20.49 4.95 -15.48
C LEU A 288 20.13 6.42 -15.19
N GLY A 289 20.31 7.31 -16.17
CA GLY A 289 19.98 8.73 -16.04
C GLY A 289 18.49 8.96 -15.73
N ARG A 290 17.58 8.25 -16.39
CA ARG A 290 16.13 8.33 -16.14
C ARG A 290 15.78 7.86 -14.73
N MET A 291 16.30 6.70 -14.31
CA MET A 291 16.05 6.14 -12.98
C MET A 291 16.65 7.03 -11.89
N LEU A 292 17.86 7.56 -12.10
CA LEU A 292 18.53 8.48 -11.19
C LEU A 292 17.75 9.79 -11.04
N ALA A 293 17.27 10.36 -12.14
CA ALA A 293 16.44 11.56 -12.12
C ALA A 293 15.13 11.32 -11.34
N LYS A 294 14.50 10.15 -11.50
CA LYS A 294 13.31 9.75 -10.72
C LYS A 294 13.62 9.75 -9.23
N ASP A 295 14.74 9.17 -8.81
CA ASP A 295 15.14 9.12 -7.40
C ASP A 295 15.47 10.48 -6.80
N ILE A 296 16.26 11.30 -7.52
CA ILE A 296 16.56 12.67 -7.10
C ILE A 296 15.27 13.47 -6.92
N LEU A 297 14.29 13.25 -7.80
CA LEU A 297 12.99 13.90 -7.70
C LEU A 297 12.19 13.42 -6.48
N GLN A 298 12.23 12.13 -6.15
CA GLN A 298 11.61 11.60 -4.93
C GLN A 298 12.29 12.13 -3.67
N LEU A 299 13.63 12.20 -3.63
CA LEU A 299 14.38 12.83 -2.54
C LEU A 299 13.96 14.29 -2.38
N ARG A 300 13.94 15.07 -3.46
CA ARG A 300 13.59 16.50 -3.40
C ARG A 300 12.13 16.75 -2.99
N ARG A 301 11.18 15.97 -3.53
CA ARG A 301 9.73 16.22 -3.32
C ARG A 301 9.20 15.58 -2.04
N LYS A 302 9.69 14.38 -1.70
CA LYS A 302 9.15 13.53 -0.65
C LYS A 302 10.16 13.13 0.43
N LEU A 303 11.41 13.60 0.36
CA LEU A 303 12.49 13.20 1.29
C LEU A 303 12.55 11.69 1.53
N HIS A 304 12.41 10.91 0.45
CA HIS A 304 12.55 9.44 0.48
C HIS A 304 14.02 9.04 0.68
N ILE A 305 14.57 9.33 1.86
CA ILE A 305 15.99 9.12 2.20
C ILE A 305 16.17 7.66 2.62
N PRO A 306 17.01 6.86 1.94
CA PRO A 306 17.35 5.52 2.38
C PRO A 306 18.07 5.53 3.72
N VAL A 307 17.74 4.58 4.61
CA VAL A 307 18.38 4.42 5.92
C VAL A 307 19.06 3.06 5.97
N THR A 308 20.37 3.03 6.26
CA THR A 308 21.05 1.77 6.57
C THR A 308 20.42 1.11 7.80
N ASN A 309 20.47 -0.21 7.92
CA ASN A 309 19.89 -0.93 9.07
C ASN A 309 18.38 -0.67 9.21
N SER A 310 17.66 -0.78 8.10
CA SER A 310 16.21 -0.61 8.07
C SER A 310 15.56 -1.41 6.94
N ILE A 311 14.31 -1.85 7.14
CA ILE A 311 13.59 -2.71 6.20
C ILE A 311 12.07 -2.50 6.31
N TYR A 312 11.35 -2.81 5.23
CA TYR A 312 9.89 -2.97 5.25
C TYR A 312 9.54 -4.46 5.23
N LEU A 313 8.77 -4.91 6.22
CA LEU A 313 8.36 -6.32 6.39
C LEU A 313 6.85 -6.43 6.62
N PHE A 314 6.25 -7.52 6.13
CA PHE A 314 4.87 -7.86 6.47
C PHE A 314 4.75 -8.14 7.97
N GLY A 315 3.71 -7.58 8.60
CA GLY A 315 3.33 -7.94 9.96
C GLY A 315 2.55 -9.25 9.99
N VAL A 316 2.85 -10.11 10.97
CA VAL A 316 2.09 -11.32 11.30
C VAL A 316 1.93 -11.45 12.81
N CYS A 317 0.99 -12.27 13.28
CA CYS A 317 0.77 -12.48 14.71
C CYS A 317 1.59 -13.65 15.27
N ASP A 318 1.91 -13.58 16.55
CA ASP A 318 2.50 -14.66 17.33
C ASP A 318 1.44 -15.67 17.81
N GLU A 319 1.18 -16.70 17.01
CA GLU A 319 0.27 -17.79 17.41
C GLU A 319 0.80 -18.62 18.59
N SER A 320 2.12 -18.59 18.83
CA SER A 320 2.75 -19.35 19.93
C SER A 320 2.65 -18.66 21.29
N GLY A 321 2.37 -17.35 21.30
CA GLY A 321 2.26 -16.50 22.48
C GLY A 321 3.55 -16.34 23.27
N VAL A 322 4.73 -16.49 22.65
CA VAL A 322 6.03 -16.38 23.33
C VAL A 322 6.48 -14.93 23.56
N LEU A 323 6.12 -14.01 22.66
CA LEU A 323 6.52 -12.61 22.72
C LEU A 323 5.75 -11.85 23.81
N GLN A 324 6.45 -11.06 24.62
CA GLN A 324 5.82 -10.14 25.58
C GLN A 324 5.29 -8.87 24.90
N GLU A 325 4.58 -8.04 25.67
CA GLU A 325 4.18 -6.72 25.18
C GLU A 325 5.42 -5.91 24.76
N ASP A 326 5.31 -5.24 23.60
CA ASP A 326 6.38 -4.46 22.98
C ASP A 326 7.68 -5.25 22.67
N GLU A 327 7.59 -6.59 22.61
CA GLU A 327 8.60 -7.46 22.00
C GLU A 327 8.17 -7.90 20.61
N ILE A 328 9.12 -7.96 19.67
CA ILE A 328 8.90 -8.48 18.33
C ILE A 328 9.94 -9.54 17.98
N TYR A 329 9.59 -10.43 17.05
CA TYR A 329 10.59 -11.24 16.34
C TYR A 329 10.75 -10.71 14.92
N CYS A 330 11.99 -10.47 14.51
CA CYS A 330 12.29 -9.86 13.22
C CYS A 330 13.49 -10.56 12.58
N HIS A 331 13.27 -11.16 11.41
CA HIS A 331 14.31 -11.81 10.62
C HIS A 331 14.37 -11.17 9.23
N ALA A 332 15.43 -10.41 8.96
CA ALA A 332 15.60 -9.63 7.73
C ALA A 332 16.39 -10.39 6.64
N GLY A 333 15.97 -11.63 6.35
CA GLY A 333 16.58 -12.46 5.29
C GLY A 333 18.10 -12.56 5.43
N THR A 334 18.84 -11.90 4.53
CA THR A 334 20.31 -11.91 4.46
C THR A 334 21.02 -11.35 5.69
N ASP A 335 20.39 -10.45 6.44
CA ASP A 335 20.99 -9.86 7.64
C ASP A 335 20.75 -10.70 8.90
N GLY A 336 20.00 -11.80 8.76
CA GLY A 336 19.66 -12.69 9.85
C GLY A 336 18.67 -12.08 10.84
N PHE A 337 18.80 -12.50 12.09
CA PHE A 337 17.97 -12.03 13.21
C PHE A 337 18.38 -10.62 13.62
N ILE A 338 17.38 -9.77 13.85
CA ILE A 338 17.58 -8.45 14.42
C ILE A 338 17.30 -8.56 15.91
N GLU A 339 18.21 -8.07 16.73
CA GLU A 339 18.11 -8.09 18.19
C GLU A 339 18.31 -6.68 18.76
N GLY A 340 17.64 -6.41 19.89
CA GLY A 340 17.75 -5.16 20.62
C GLY A 340 16.71 -4.11 20.22
N LYS A 341 17.00 -2.85 20.55
CA LYS A 341 16.05 -1.75 20.42
C LYS A 341 15.83 -1.41 18.94
N VAL A 342 14.58 -1.38 18.51
CA VAL A 342 14.22 -1.02 17.12
C VAL A 342 13.10 0.00 17.09
N LEU A 343 13.20 0.91 16.13
CA LEU A 343 12.09 1.77 15.73
C LEU A 343 11.16 1.00 14.80
N MET A 344 9.86 1.08 15.04
CA MET A 344 8.81 0.48 14.22
C MET A 344 7.69 1.47 13.93
N THR A 345 7.20 1.53 12.70
CA THR A 345 6.03 2.36 12.32
C THR A 345 5.40 1.85 11.03
N ARG A 346 4.16 2.27 10.75
CA ARG A 346 3.42 1.93 9.53
C ARG A 346 3.09 3.18 8.74
N SER A 347 3.31 3.12 7.42
CA SER A 347 2.94 4.23 6.53
C SER A 347 1.50 4.10 6.04
N PRO A 348 0.75 5.21 5.93
CA PRO A 348 1.09 6.58 6.33
C PRO A 348 1.00 6.80 7.86
N MET A 349 1.91 7.59 8.42
CA MET A 349 1.89 8.03 9.83
C MET A 349 1.65 9.54 9.94
N MET A 350 0.83 9.96 10.89
CA MET A 350 0.42 11.36 11.07
C MET A 350 0.32 11.76 12.55
N HIS A 351 -0.10 10.84 13.42
CA HIS A 351 -0.13 11.09 14.86
C HIS A 351 1.29 10.93 15.43
N PRO A 352 1.73 11.77 16.39
CA PRO A 352 3.05 11.63 17.00
C PRO A 352 3.31 10.23 17.57
N GLY A 353 2.27 9.61 18.13
CA GLY A 353 2.30 8.25 18.70
C GLY A 353 2.34 7.10 17.69
N ASP A 354 2.27 7.36 16.38
CA ASP A 354 2.32 6.31 15.34
C ASP A 354 3.73 5.71 15.18
N ILE A 355 4.75 6.29 15.82
CA ILE A 355 6.10 5.74 15.90
C ILE A 355 6.26 5.05 17.25
N ARG A 356 6.65 3.78 17.21
CA ARG A 356 6.93 2.97 18.39
C ARG A 356 8.41 2.60 18.42
N VAL A 357 8.91 2.41 19.63
CA VAL A 357 10.22 1.79 19.86
C VAL A 357 9.96 0.54 20.68
N VAL A 358 10.38 -0.60 20.14
CA VAL A 358 10.12 -1.95 20.67
C VAL A 358 11.43 -2.72 20.75
N THR A 359 11.41 -3.89 21.39
CA THR A 359 12.59 -4.75 21.50
C THR A 359 12.45 -5.94 20.56
N ALA A 360 13.40 -6.08 19.62
CA ALA A 360 13.52 -7.29 18.84
C ALA A 360 14.24 -8.36 19.67
N VAL A 361 13.60 -9.52 19.86
CA VAL A 361 14.08 -10.59 20.74
C VAL A 361 14.29 -11.89 19.98
N LYS A 362 15.27 -12.67 20.44
CA LYS A 362 15.50 -14.02 19.95
C LYS A 362 14.60 -15.00 20.71
N PRO A 363 13.70 -15.73 20.03
CA PRO A 363 12.80 -16.67 20.68
C PRO A 363 13.56 -17.94 21.11
N PRO A 364 12.95 -18.80 21.95
CA PRO A 364 13.50 -20.12 22.29
C PRO A 364 13.84 -20.94 21.03
N GLU A 365 14.91 -21.75 21.05
CA GLU A 365 15.42 -22.45 19.86
C GLU A 365 14.43 -23.41 19.20
N ASP A 366 13.46 -23.92 19.96
CA ASP A 366 12.37 -24.77 19.49
C ASP A 366 11.18 -23.97 18.92
N SER A 367 11.27 -22.65 18.89
CA SER A 367 10.20 -21.78 18.40
C SER A 367 9.93 -22.01 16.90
N PRO A 368 8.66 -22.02 16.48
CA PRO A 368 8.29 -22.08 15.06
C PRO A 368 8.81 -20.88 14.25
N PHE A 369 9.17 -19.78 14.91
CA PHE A 369 9.63 -18.54 14.28
C PHE A 369 10.89 -18.70 13.46
N TYR A 370 11.76 -19.65 13.83
CA TYR A 370 12.97 -19.96 13.07
C TYR A 370 12.69 -20.45 11.64
N ARG A 371 11.44 -20.82 11.32
CA ARG A 371 11.01 -21.19 9.97
C ARG A 371 10.48 -20.00 9.15
N HIS A 372 10.41 -18.82 9.77
CA HIS A 372 9.86 -17.59 9.22
C HIS A 372 10.96 -16.53 9.05
N SER A 373 11.14 -16.08 7.80
CA SER A 373 12.00 -14.96 7.43
C SER A 373 11.25 -13.92 6.61
N ASP A 374 11.79 -12.71 6.49
CA ASP A 374 11.23 -11.63 5.67
C ASP A 374 9.81 -11.21 6.10
N CYS A 375 9.53 -11.34 7.40
CA CYS A 375 8.36 -10.83 8.10
C CYS A 375 8.74 -10.36 9.51
N VAL A 376 7.84 -9.61 10.13
CA VAL A 376 7.91 -9.26 11.56
C VAL A 376 6.74 -9.90 12.28
N VAL A 377 7.03 -10.62 13.35
CA VAL A 377 6.03 -11.25 14.21
C VAL A 377 5.74 -10.31 15.37
N LEU A 378 4.46 -9.94 15.52
CA LEU A 378 3.96 -9.03 16.53
C LEU A 378 3.32 -9.83 17.68
N PRO A 379 3.41 -9.33 18.92
CA PRO A 379 2.94 -10.04 20.09
C PRO A 379 1.41 -10.05 20.14
N ILE A 380 0.86 -11.14 20.67
CA ILE A 380 -0.56 -11.27 21.04
C ILE A 380 -0.79 -10.91 22.53
N ARG A 381 0.11 -10.09 23.10
CA ARG A 381 0.11 -9.66 24.50
C ARG A 381 0.15 -8.15 24.60
N GLY A 382 -0.47 -7.62 25.66
CA GLY A 382 -0.53 -6.19 25.98
C GLY A 382 -1.97 -5.67 26.11
N TYR A 383 -2.13 -4.40 26.45
CA TYR A 383 -3.45 -3.79 26.57
C TYR A 383 -4.12 -3.46 25.22
N GLN A 384 -3.29 -3.15 24.22
CA GLN A 384 -3.68 -2.76 22.85
C GLN A 384 -2.75 -3.44 21.85
N PRO A 385 -3.25 -3.96 20.70
CA PRO A 385 -2.40 -4.55 19.68
C PRO A 385 -1.32 -3.58 19.16
N LEU A 386 -0.09 -4.08 19.01
CA LEU A 386 1.03 -3.26 18.53
C LEU A 386 0.79 -2.70 17.12
N ALA A 387 0.15 -3.46 16.24
CA ALA A 387 -0.29 -3.01 14.92
C ALA A 387 -1.20 -1.78 15.01
N ASP A 388 -2.22 -1.84 15.87
CA ASP A 388 -3.18 -0.74 16.07
C ASP A 388 -2.50 0.51 16.65
N LYS A 389 -1.52 0.36 17.57
CA LYS A 389 -0.73 1.49 18.10
C LYS A 389 -0.09 2.34 16.98
N MET A 390 0.15 1.78 15.78
CA MET A 390 0.77 2.46 14.64
C MET A 390 -0.24 2.83 13.54
N GLY A 391 -0.92 3.97 13.72
CA GLY A 391 -1.85 4.50 12.72
C GLY A 391 -3.11 3.66 12.53
N GLY A 392 -3.51 2.83 13.51
CA GLY A 392 -4.68 1.95 13.41
C GLY A 392 -4.44 0.82 12.41
N GLY A 393 -3.23 0.25 12.43
CA GLY A 393 -2.84 -0.83 11.55
C GLY A 393 -3.48 -2.16 11.92
N ASP A 394 -3.49 -3.07 10.95
CA ASP A 394 -3.92 -4.45 11.10
C ASP A 394 -2.83 -5.38 10.52
N LEU A 395 -3.16 -6.66 10.33
CA LEU A 395 -2.29 -7.66 9.74
C LEU A 395 -2.85 -8.20 8.42
N ASP A 396 -3.68 -7.43 7.70
CA ASP A 396 -4.32 -7.88 6.45
C ASP A 396 -3.42 -7.75 5.18
N GLY A 397 -2.16 -7.36 5.42
CA GLY A 397 -1.13 -7.11 4.42
C GLY A 397 -0.29 -5.86 4.69
N ASP A 398 -0.47 -5.22 5.84
CA ASP A 398 0.33 -4.08 6.26
C ASP A 398 1.83 -4.41 6.33
N GLN A 399 2.63 -3.46 5.85
CA GLN A 399 4.08 -3.51 5.94
C GLN A 399 4.58 -2.44 6.91
N TYR A 400 5.50 -2.86 7.77
CA TYR A 400 6.06 -2.05 8.84
C TYR A 400 7.48 -1.64 8.49
N PHE A 401 7.76 -0.34 8.61
CA PHE A 401 9.11 0.19 8.64
C PHE A 401 9.74 -0.23 9.95
N ILE A 402 10.85 -0.95 9.88
CA ILE A 402 11.65 -1.36 11.05
C ILE A 402 13.06 -0.86 10.86
N SER A 403 13.64 -0.24 11.88
CA SER A 403 15.04 0.20 11.85
C SER A 403 15.74 0.01 13.18
N TRP A 404 16.91 -0.60 13.12
CA TRP A 404 17.88 -0.71 14.21
C TRP A 404 19.04 0.27 14.00
N ASN A 405 18.76 1.39 13.32
CA ASN A 405 19.74 2.46 13.14
C ASN A 405 19.63 3.46 14.30
N GLU A 406 20.60 3.41 15.21
CA GLU A 406 20.67 4.29 16.39
C GLU A 406 20.55 5.78 16.06
N ALA A 407 20.96 6.21 14.85
CA ALA A 407 20.86 7.61 14.46
C ALA A 407 19.42 8.13 14.33
N ILE A 408 18.42 7.25 14.24
CA ILE A 408 17.01 7.63 14.09
C ILE A 408 16.08 7.06 15.16
N ILE A 409 16.59 6.27 16.11
CA ILE A 409 15.80 5.74 17.22
C ILE A 409 15.64 6.86 18.27
N PRO A 410 14.41 7.32 18.57
CA PRO A 410 14.20 8.30 19.63
C PRO A 410 14.40 7.67 21.00
N GLU A 411 14.79 8.47 21.99
CA GLU A 411 14.90 8.04 23.38
C GLU A 411 13.52 7.82 24.00
N THR A 412 12.56 8.68 23.64
CA THR A 412 11.18 8.68 24.12
C THR A 412 10.21 8.75 22.95
N VAL A 413 9.08 8.05 23.06
CA VAL A 413 7.99 8.11 22.08
C VAL A 413 6.72 8.68 22.70
N ASP A 414 5.91 9.33 21.88
CA ASP A 414 4.58 9.79 22.29
C ASP A 414 3.62 8.60 22.48
N PRO A 415 2.60 8.73 23.34
CA PRO A 415 1.59 7.70 23.51
C PRO A 415 0.79 7.50 22.21
N PRO A 416 0.34 6.26 21.92
CA PRO A 416 -0.48 5.98 20.75
C PRO A 416 -1.78 6.79 20.80
N ASN A 417 -2.38 7.04 19.63
CA ASN A 417 -3.67 7.69 19.53
C ASN A 417 -4.73 6.84 20.27
N PRO A 418 -5.46 7.38 21.27
CA PRO A 418 -6.54 6.65 21.91
C PRO A 418 -7.68 6.44 20.91
N ARG A 419 -7.74 5.24 20.32
CA ARG A 419 -8.84 4.83 19.44
C ARG A 419 -9.86 4.09 20.27
N GLU A 420 -11.00 4.73 20.51
CA GLU A 420 -12.15 4.07 21.13
C GLU A 420 -12.65 2.95 20.20
N VAL A 421 -12.84 1.76 20.76
CA VAL A 421 -13.60 0.72 20.07
C VAL A 421 -15.05 1.21 20.06
N SER A 422 -15.56 1.52 18.86
CA SER A 422 -17.00 1.76 18.72
C SER A 422 -17.71 0.53 19.28
N PRO A 423 -18.63 0.68 20.27
CA PRO A 423 -19.31 -0.48 20.84
C PRO A 423 -19.95 -1.28 19.69
N PRO A 424 -19.92 -2.62 19.74
CA PRO A 424 -20.64 -3.42 18.77
C PRO A 424 -22.08 -2.91 18.78
N SER A 425 -22.52 -2.37 17.64
CA SER A 425 -23.79 -1.66 17.52
C SER A 425 -24.85 -2.45 18.27
N THR A 426 -25.38 -1.88 19.35
CA THR A 426 -26.35 -2.59 20.19
C THR A 426 -27.53 -3.04 19.32
N PRO A 427 -28.25 -4.12 19.68
CA PRO A 427 -29.44 -4.53 18.93
C PRO A 427 -30.45 -3.39 18.73
N LEU A 428 -30.43 -2.39 19.63
CA LEU A 428 -31.24 -1.18 19.56
C LEU A 428 -30.70 -0.16 18.54
N GLU A 429 -29.39 0.07 18.45
CA GLU A 429 -28.79 0.89 17.39
C GLU A 429 -28.86 0.22 16.01
N ALA A 430 -28.80 -1.12 15.97
CA ALA A 430 -29.10 -1.90 14.79
C ALA A 430 -30.58 -1.78 14.40
N LYS A 431 -31.50 -1.65 15.38
CA LYS A 431 -32.93 -1.32 15.16
C LYS A 431 -33.13 0.11 14.67
N VAL A 432 -32.43 1.11 15.22
CA VAL A 432 -32.51 2.52 14.78
C VAL A 432 -31.87 2.71 13.39
N LYS A 433 -30.78 1.99 13.07
CA LYS A 433 -30.25 1.89 11.70
C LYS A 433 -31.24 1.14 10.79
N LYS A 434 -31.86 0.05 11.26
CA LYS A 434 -32.93 -0.67 10.54
C LYS A 434 -34.15 0.22 10.26
N GLU A 435 -34.55 1.08 11.19
CA GLU A 435 -35.69 1.99 11.05
C GLU A 435 -35.36 3.18 10.14
N LYS A 436 -34.14 3.72 10.19
CA LYS A 436 -33.66 4.68 9.18
C LYS A 436 -33.50 4.07 7.78
N SER A 437 -33.28 2.75 7.68
CA SER A 437 -33.27 1.99 6.42
C SER A 437 -34.63 1.39 6.03
N ALA A 438 -35.64 1.46 6.90
CA ALA A 438 -37.00 0.98 6.62
C ALA A 438 -37.74 2.01 5.77
N ARG A 439 -37.22 2.27 4.58
CA ARG A 439 -38.00 2.88 3.51
C ARG A 439 -38.76 1.75 2.80
N PRO A 440 -40.04 1.97 2.43
CA PRO A 440 -40.84 0.92 1.79
C PRO A 440 -40.15 0.44 0.51
N ALA A 441 -40.23 -0.87 0.27
CA ALA A 441 -39.68 -1.58 -0.88
C ALA A 441 -40.33 -1.11 -2.20
N LYS A 442 -39.97 0.10 -2.66
CA LYS A 442 -39.92 0.41 -4.09
C LYS A 442 -38.74 -0.37 -4.66
N THR A 443 -38.89 -0.93 -5.84
CA THR A 443 -37.85 -1.58 -6.66
C THR A 443 -36.54 -0.80 -6.55
N TYR A 444 -35.66 -1.26 -5.66
CA TYR A 444 -34.48 -0.53 -5.20
C TYR A 444 -33.36 -0.85 -6.19
N ASP A 445 -32.92 0.11 -7.00
CA ASP A 445 -31.80 -0.12 -7.92
C ASP A 445 -30.48 0.05 -7.16
N HIS A 446 -29.96 -1.08 -6.65
CA HIS A 446 -28.68 -1.14 -5.93
C HIS A 446 -27.53 -0.53 -6.76
N MET A 447 -27.61 -0.62 -8.10
CA MET A 447 -26.57 -0.13 -9.00
C MET A 447 -26.62 1.39 -9.15
N GLU A 448 -27.81 1.99 -9.13
CA GLU A 448 -27.96 3.45 -9.12
C GLU A 448 -27.41 4.05 -7.81
N GLU A 449 -27.70 3.42 -6.66
CA GLU A 449 -27.15 3.88 -5.39
C GLU A 449 -25.63 3.73 -5.33
N LEU A 450 -25.09 2.61 -5.82
CA LEU A 450 -23.65 2.39 -5.95
C LEU A 450 -23.01 3.46 -6.84
N ARG A 451 -23.62 3.75 -7.99
CA ARG A 451 -23.14 4.76 -8.94
C ARG A 451 -23.11 6.14 -8.28
N ARG A 452 -24.18 6.53 -7.59
CA ARG A 452 -24.27 7.79 -6.84
C ARG A 452 -23.22 7.85 -5.72
N TYR A 453 -23.04 6.76 -4.98
CA TYR A 453 -22.02 6.65 -3.93
C TYR A 453 -20.61 6.86 -4.48
N ILE A 454 -20.23 6.11 -5.53
CA ILE A 454 -18.92 6.27 -6.18
C ILE A 454 -18.78 7.69 -6.76
N GLY A 455 -19.83 8.25 -7.37
CA GLY A 455 -19.84 9.62 -7.87
C GLY A 455 -19.51 10.63 -6.77
N LYS A 456 -20.16 10.55 -5.60
CA LYS A 456 -19.85 11.40 -4.43
C LYS A 456 -18.40 11.20 -3.97
N ARG A 457 -17.90 9.96 -3.92
CA ARG A 457 -16.52 9.64 -3.47
C ARG A 457 -15.44 10.13 -4.44
N VAL A 458 -15.67 10.00 -5.74
CA VAL A 458 -14.78 10.51 -6.79
C VAL A 458 -14.60 12.03 -6.64
N LEU A 459 -15.65 12.75 -6.22
CA LEU A 459 -15.62 14.20 -6.03
C LEU A 459 -15.08 14.64 -4.65
N SER A 460 -15.20 13.81 -3.61
CA SER A 460 -14.91 14.17 -2.20
C SER A 460 -13.56 13.66 -1.67
N PHE A 461 -12.63 13.24 -2.52
CA PHE A 461 -11.38 12.62 -2.08
C PHE A 461 -10.36 13.64 -1.55
N ASP A 462 -10.38 13.88 -0.23
CA ASP A 462 -9.59 14.94 0.45
C ASP A 462 -8.36 14.45 1.24
N ILE A 463 -7.99 13.18 1.09
CA ILE A 463 -6.84 12.60 1.83
C ILE A 463 -5.53 13.33 1.53
N GLY A 464 -5.32 13.71 0.26
CA GLY A 464 -4.10 14.38 -0.19
C GLY A 464 -4.00 15.82 0.28
N ALA A 465 -5.13 16.54 0.37
CA ALA A 465 -5.13 17.90 0.87
C ALA A 465 -4.97 17.91 2.40
N THR A 466 -5.59 16.96 3.11
CA THR A 466 -5.36 16.74 4.55
C THR A 466 -3.89 16.45 4.85
N ALA A 467 -3.25 15.52 4.11
CA ALA A 467 -1.82 15.22 4.29
C ALA A 467 -0.93 16.45 4.06
N LYS A 468 -1.26 17.24 3.03
CA LYS A 468 -0.54 18.47 2.70
C LYS A 468 -0.70 19.52 3.80
N ALA A 469 -1.93 19.76 4.26
CA ALA A 469 -2.23 20.71 5.33
C ALA A 469 -1.51 20.34 6.63
N TRP A 470 -1.47 19.05 6.97
CA TRP A 470 -0.73 18.56 8.14
C TRP A 470 0.76 18.80 7.98
N THR A 471 1.33 18.49 6.81
CA THR A 471 2.76 18.70 6.54
C THR A 471 3.13 20.19 6.66
N GLU A 472 2.31 21.08 6.12
CA GLU A 472 2.54 22.53 6.19
C GLU A 472 2.42 23.04 7.63
N ALA A 473 1.39 22.60 8.37
CA ALA A 473 1.18 22.96 9.76
C ALA A 473 2.30 22.43 10.66
N ALA A 474 2.59 21.13 10.62
CA ALA A 474 3.59 20.51 11.48
C ALA A 474 4.98 21.13 11.25
N ASN A 475 5.29 21.59 10.05
CA ASN A 475 6.55 22.29 9.79
C ASN A 475 6.59 23.74 10.31
N ALA A 476 5.44 24.44 10.32
CA ALA A 476 5.36 25.85 10.68
C ALA A 476 5.15 26.10 12.19
N ARG A 477 4.51 25.15 12.88
CA ARG A 477 4.12 25.29 14.30
C ARG A 477 5.27 24.95 15.24
N GLU A 478 5.30 25.60 16.39
CA GLU A 478 6.30 25.38 17.44
C GLU A 478 6.25 23.95 18.00
N LEU A 479 5.05 23.46 18.31
CA LEU A 479 4.81 22.10 18.82
C LEU A 479 4.90 21.01 17.74
N GLY A 480 5.08 21.40 16.47
CA GLY A 480 5.22 20.45 15.38
C GLY A 480 3.99 19.57 15.17
N SER A 481 4.22 18.25 15.09
CA SER A 481 3.18 17.24 15.01
C SER A 481 2.29 17.15 16.26
N ARG A 482 2.74 17.68 17.41
CA ARG A 482 1.96 17.74 18.65
C ARG A 482 1.03 18.95 18.74
N ASP A 483 1.06 19.85 17.76
CA ASP A 483 0.16 21.00 17.73
C ASP A 483 -1.31 20.53 17.68
N PRO A 484 -2.24 21.14 18.44
CA PRO A 484 -3.64 20.73 18.44
C PRO A 484 -4.28 20.70 17.04
N TYR A 485 -3.87 21.60 16.15
CA TYR A 485 -4.32 21.61 14.76
C TYR A 485 -3.79 20.39 13.99
N CYS A 486 -2.55 19.96 14.24
CA CYS A 486 -1.96 18.77 13.64
C CYS A 486 -2.63 17.48 14.15
N LEU A 487 -2.97 17.40 15.44
CA LEU A 487 -3.72 16.28 16.00
C LEU A 487 -5.12 16.18 15.40
N ALA A 488 -5.83 17.31 15.26
CA ALA A 488 -7.13 17.34 14.59
C ALA A 488 -7.05 16.94 13.10
N LEU A 489 -5.96 17.34 12.41
CA LEU A 489 -5.69 16.91 11.04
C LEU A 489 -5.34 15.42 10.95
N SER A 490 -4.70 14.84 11.97
CA SER A 490 -4.44 13.41 12.05
C SER A 490 -5.76 12.63 12.18
N ALA A 491 -6.64 13.04 13.09
CA ALA A 491 -7.97 12.43 13.24
C ALA A 491 -8.81 12.54 11.95
N ARG A 492 -8.75 13.70 11.28
CA ARG A 492 -9.33 13.88 9.93
C ARG A 492 -8.74 12.87 8.94
N TYR A 493 -7.42 12.68 8.95
CA TYR A 493 -6.73 11.80 8.02
C TYR A 493 -7.15 10.33 8.20
N GLU A 494 -7.24 9.86 9.44
CA GLU A 494 -7.77 8.53 9.77
C GLU A 494 -9.21 8.37 9.24
N CYS A 495 -10.08 9.36 9.47
CA CYS A 495 -11.43 9.37 8.90
C CYS A 495 -11.43 9.32 7.36
N CYS A 496 -10.48 9.99 6.69
CA CYS A 496 -10.33 9.92 5.24
C CYS A 496 -9.95 8.51 4.73
N LEU A 497 -9.24 7.71 5.54
CA LEU A 497 -8.87 6.34 5.17
C LEU A 497 -10.08 5.39 5.23
N ASP A 498 -10.91 5.56 6.26
CA ASP A 498 -12.05 4.68 6.55
C ASP A 498 -13.35 5.06 5.85
N THR A 499 -13.46 6.30 5.39
CA THR A 499 -14.69 6.81 4.76
C THR A 499 -15.14 6.02 3.53
N ASN A 500 -14.22 5.38 2.80
CA ASN A 500 -14.59 4.46 1.71
C ASN A 500 -15.36 3.23 2.21
N LYS A 501 -15.05 2.75 3.42
CA LYS A 501 -15.69 1.59 4.06
C LYS A 501 -16.93 2.01 4.87
N THR A 502 -16.86 3.10 5.63
CA THR A 502 -17.95 3.49 6.55
C THR A 502 -19.10 4.20 5.85
N GLY A 503 -18.83 4.85 4.71
CA GLY A 503 -19.82 5.66 4.04
C GLY A 503 -20.06 7.02 4.72
N GLU A 504 -19.32 7.34 5.78
CA GLU A 504 -19.44 8.58 6.55
C GLU A 504 -18.96 9.80 5.76
N GLU A 505 -19.39 10.98 6.21
CA GLU A 505 -18.88 12.23 5.67
C GLU A 505 -17.54 12.56 6.32
N ILE A 506 -16.58 12.93 5.48
CA ILE A 506 -15.31 13.47 5.99
C ILE A 506 -15.67 14.78 6.71
N PRO A 507 -15.16 15.04 7.93
CA PRO A 507 -15.34 16.31 8.62
C PRO A 507 -14.96 17.54 7.74
N PRO A 508 -15.11 18.79 8.19
CA PRO A 508 -14.41 19.91 7.58
C PRO A 508 -12.92 19.92 7.98
N ILE A 509 -12.08 20.64 7.23
CA ILE A 509 -10.71 20.95 7.68
C ILE A 509 -10.81 21.64 9.05
N PRO A 510 -9.97 21.27 10.04
CA PRO A 510 -10.03 21.85 11.38
C PRO A 510 -9.95 23.39 11.33
N PRO A 511 -10.58 24.08 12.29
CA PRO A 511 -10.59 25.54 12.30
C PRO A 511 -9.21 26.11 12.65
N ASP A 512 -8.94 27.29 12.10
CA ASP A 512 -7.68 28.02 12.35
C ASP A 512 -7.46 28.37 13.82
N ALA A 513 -8.52 28.42 14.64
CA ALA A 513 -8.43 28.64 16.08
C ALA A 513 -7.62 27.57 16.84
N LEU A 514 -7.47 26.36 16.29
CA LEU A 514 -6.64 25.31 16.88
C LEU A 514 -5.14 25.48 16.60
N LYS A 515 -4.76 26.40 15.70
CA LYS A 515 -3.37 26.60 15.28
C LYS A 515 -2.59 27.24 16.42
N GLY A 516 -1.63 26.50 16.97
CA GLY A 516 -0.69 27.03 17.96
C GLY A 516 0.29 28.05 17.38
N PRO A 517 1.21 28.56 18.22
CA PRO A 517 2.19 29.56 17.80
C PRO A 517 3.08 29.07 16.66
N LEU A 518 3.53 30.01 15.82
CA LEU A 518 4.52 29.74 14.79
C LEU A 518 5.90 29.63 15.43
N ARG A 519 6.73 28.74 14.88
CA ARG A 519 8.12 28.60 15.31
C ARG A 519 8.89 29.90 15.06
N THR A 520 9.50 30.46 16.09
CA THR A 520 10.38 31.63 15.97
C THR A 520 11.76 31.20 15.46
N GLY A 521 12.30 31.92 14.47
CA GLY A 521 13.55 31.56 13.78
C GLY A 521 13.32 31.14 12.33
N THR A 522 13.95 31.87 11.42
CA THR A 522 13.80 31.84 9.96
C THR A 522 13.97 30.45 9.34
N TYR A 523 12.86 29.74 9.18
CA TYR A 523 12.57 29.07 7.92
C TYR A 523 11.42 29.82 7.26
N ALA A 524 11.73 31.04 6.79
CA ALA A 524 10.88 31.69 5.80
C ALA A 524 10.69 30.67 4.67
N TYR A 525 9.44 30.28 4.42
CA TYR A 525 9.10 29.41 3.31
C TYR A 525 9.83 29.91 2.06
N ILE A 526 10.51 29.01 1.35
CA ILE A 526 10.95 29.28 -0.02
C ILE A 526 9.69 29.72 -0.77
N THR A 527 9.63 31.00 -1.13
CA THR A 527 8.50 31.58 -1.85
C THR A 527 8.30 30.84 -3.18
N GLY A 528 7.08 30.87 -3.72
CA GLY A 528 6.76 30.20 -4.98
C GLY A 528 7.72 30.55 -6.13
N ASP A 529 8.30 31.74 -6.11
CA ASP A 529 9.27 32.22 -7.11
C ASP A 529 10.67 31.62 -6.96
N GLN A 530 11.16 31.42 -5.73
CA GLN A 530 12.44 30.71 -5.52
C GLN A 530 12.34 29.23 -5.91
N ARG A 531 11.16 28.64 -5.76
CA ARG A 531 10.88 27.26 -6.22
C ARG A 531 10.92 27.16 -7.76
N ARG A 532 10.35 28.14 -8.46
CA ARG A 532 10.41 28.26 -9.94
C ARG A 532 11.83 28.53 -10.44
N ALA A 533 12.58 29.40 -9.77
CA ALA A 533 13.97 29.67 -10.11
C ALA A 533 14.86 28.41 -10.00
N PHE A 534 14.62 27.57 -8.99
CA PHE A 534 15.31 26.30 -8.82
C PHE A 534 14.84 25.20 -9.78
N ASP A 535 13.54 25.14 -10.09
CA ASP A 535 13.00 24.24 -11.12
C ASP A 535 13.60 24.57 -12.49
N ASN A 536 13.77 25.85 -12.83
CA ASN A 536 14.42 26.28 -14.07
C ASN A 536 15.90 25.90 -14.17
N ILE A 537 16.61 25.70 -13.05
CA ILE A 537 17.99 25.20 -13.03
C ILE A 537 18.04 23.70 -13.29
N LEU A 538 17.05 22.93 -12.80
CA LEU A 538 16.98 21.46 -12.93
C LEU A 538 16.37 20.99 -14.26
N TYR A 539 15.51 21.77 -14.89
CA TYR A 539 14.92 21.47 -16.20
C TYR A 539 15.71 22.05 -17.37
N ARG A 540 16.91 22.61 -17.15
CA ARG A 540 17.86 22.78 -18.26
C ARG A 540 18.19 21.40 -18.82
N PRO A 541 17.99 21.14 -20.12
CA PRO A 541 18.50 19.92 -20.71
C PRO A 541 20.00 19.84 -20.42
N LEU A 542 20.45 18.72 -19.85
CA LEU A 542 21.88 18.44 -19.67
C LEU A 542 22.56 18.65 -21.03
N PRO A 543 23.63 19.48 -21.13
CA PRO A 543 24.32 19.67 -22.37
C PRO A 543 25.15 18.41 -22.64
N PHE A 544 24.54 17.40 -23.24
CA PHE A 544 25.30 16.40 -23.99
C PHE A 544 25.82 17.10 -25.25
N ARG A 545 26.95 17.81 -25.12
CA ARG A 545 27.79 18.09 -26.28
C ARG A 545 28.44 16.77 -26.67
N ALA A 546 27.85 16.09 -27.66
CA ALA A 546 28.59 15.16 -28.48
C ALA A 546 29.78 15.92 -29.07
N THR A 547 30.97 15.69 -28.52
CA THR A 547 32.22 16.18 -29.11
C THR A 547 32.74 15.04 -29.97
N GLY A 548 33.01 15.35 -31.24
CA GLY A 548 33.63 14.45 -32.19
C GLY A 548 32.65 13.83 -33.17
N LEU A 549 32.41 14.53 -34.27
CA LEU A 549 32.31 14.00 -35.63
C LEU A 549 32.32 15.21 -36.58
N ASP A 550 33.53 15.63 -36.94
CA ASP A 550 33.74 16.56 -38.04
C ASP A 550 33.33 15.86 -39.35
N HIS A 551 32.39 16.47 -40.08
CA HIS A 551 32.19 16.19 -41.49
C HIS A 551 32.43 17.47 -42.30
N PRO A 552 33.14 17.40 -43.44
CA PRO A 552 33.49 18.57 -44.23
C PRO A 552 32.27 19.12 -44.99
N PRO A 553 32.30 20.40 -45.43
CA PRO A 553 31.12 21.07 -45.97
C PRO A 553 30.78 20.54 -47.36
N ARG A 554 29.49 20.25 -47.60
CA ARG A 554 28.94 20.04 -48.95
C ARG A 554 28.13 21.26 -49.39
N ASN A 555 28.45 21.69 -50.60
CA ASN A 555 27.95 22.84 -51.31
C ASN A 555 26.43 22.82 -51.59
N ALA A 556 25.94 24.03 -51.86
CA ALA A 556 24.60 24.43 -52.24
C ALA A 556 23.97 23.64 -53.41
N GLY A 557 22.64 23.53 -53.37
CA GLY A 557 21.82 23.00 -54.47
C GLY A 557 20.32 23.15 -54.18
N SER A 558 19.72 24.12 -54.86
CA SER A 558 18.31 24.52 -55.00
C SER A 558 17.23 23.42 -55.10
N GLY A 559 16.00 23.74 -54.67
CA GLY A 559 14.83 23.55 -55.55
C GLY A 559 13.58 22.82 -55.02
N MET A 560 12.73 23.54 -54.28
CA MET A 560 11.24 23.56 -54.34
C MET A 560 10.36 22.35 -53.93
N PRO A 561 9.08 22.62 -53.56
CA PRO A 561 8.34 21.89 -52.52
C PRO A 561 7.12 21.12 -53.04
N LEU A 562 6.61 20.15 -52.26
CA LEU A 562 5.25 19.64 -52.46
C LEU A 562 4.50 19.41 -51.13
N ASP A 563 3.37 20.12 -51.09
CA ASP A 563 2.23 20.11 -50.17
C ASP A 563 1.39 18.85 -50.35
N VAL A 564 0.89 18.22 -49.27
CA VAL A 564 -0.27 17.33 -49.35
C VAL A 564 -1.14 17.44 -48.08
N ARG A 565 -2.29 18.09 -48.28
CA ARG A 565 -3.48 18.09 -47.42
C ARG A 565 -4.22 16.74 -47.45
N SER A 566 -4.99 16.55 -46.38
CA SER A 566 -6.09 15.60 -46.19
C SER A 566 -7.05 15.43 -47.38
N ARG A 567 -7.57 14.20 -47.60
CA ARG A 567 -8.97 13.80 -47.38
C ARG A 567 -9.28 12.38 -47.92
N ARG A 568 -10.12 11.69 -47.13
CA ARG A 568 -11.10 10.62 -47.42
C ARG A 568 -11.31 10.20 -48.89
N SER A 569 -11.45 8.89 -49.11
CA SER A 569 -12.69 8.26 -49.61
C SER A 569 -12.62 6.73 -49.59
N HIS A 570 -13.81 6.13 -49.52
CA HIS A 570 -14.12 4.71 -49.63
C HIS A 570 -13.58 4.03 -50.90
N LYS A 571 -13.10 2.80 -50.78
CA LYS A 571 -13.86 1.57 -51.02
C LYS A 571 -13.12 0.37 -50.44
#